data_AF-A0A6A5ZZY9-F1
#
_entry.id   AF-A0A6A5ZZY9-F1
#
_cell.length_a   1.000
_cell.length_b   1.000
_cell.length_c   1.000
_cell.angle_alpha   90.00
_cell.angle_beta   90.00
_cell.angle_gamma   90.00
#
_symmetry.space_group_name_H-M   'P 1'
#
loop_
_entity.id
_entity.type
_entity.pdbx_description
1 polymer ?
#
loop_
_entity_poly.entity_id
_entity_poly.type
_entity_poly.pdbx_seq_one_letter_code
_entity_poly.pdbx_strand_id
1 'polypeptide(L)'
;MSQSKLIVSIDSIILSHAAPTDCLVLSREVNKSFSTAFAVGQLTAGSLKGPQLLSQNIFTWTNEFQITAWKSYEDGPFAAAVCNSVQIEFQQTTRFIDCAFEPAKPSETQDWTNPPQKTFAIENLEPYFRVGVSQRARPEGLFFPIYTSPDADSLQVRTEIYISDKFALFWLKSPVEAGNAILLPDKSKVHTVIVLGNRPQHVRYGYITPDKPGADEVPGWFQEPVPRILLSISPATLVKTTFQLEIDIDDSILKMGATDKLLCARKVDGMFSSVFDGYSIAPNKGEKQLLSKNSFQWSAERIDTSDHALQPQSESSTFLCGTTRPLRKLS
;
A
#
# COMPACT_ATOMS: atom_id res chain seq x y z
N MET A 1 8.53 -2.03 13.39
CA MET A 1 8.30 -2.76 12.12
C MET A 1 7.96 -1.74 11.04
N SER A 2 8.62 -1.78 9.89
CA SER A 2 8.27 -0.94 8.75
C SER A 2 7.00 -1.47 8.08
N GLN A 3 6.02 -0.58 7.90
CA GLN A 3 4.79 -0.88 7.16
C GLN A 3 4.90 -0.25 5.78
N SER A 4 4.66 -1.03 4.74
CA SER A 4 4.55 -0.55 3.37
C SER A 4 3.10 -0.24 3.03
N LYS A 5 2.90 0.78 2.20
CA LYS A 5 1.58 1.25 1.77
C LYS A 5 1.61 1.58 0.28
N LEU A 6 0.66 1.02 -0.45
CA LEU A 6 0.35 1.38 -1.83
C LEU A 6 -1.08 1.90 -1.91
N ILE A 7 -1.26 3.07 -2.51
CA ILE A 7 -2.56 3.67 -2.76
C ILE A 7 -2.81 3.57 -4.27
N VAL A 8 -3.91 2.91 -4.63
CA VAL A 8 -4.35 2.76 -6.02
C VAL A 8 -5.66 3.49 -6.20
N SER A 9 -5.62 4.57 -6.96
CA SER A 9 -6.80 5.31 -7.41
C SER A 9 -7.29 4.71 -8.73
N ILE A 10 -8.60 4.51 -8.88
CA ILE A 10 -9.21 4.02 -10.12
C ILE A 10 -10.30 5.02 -10.51
N ASP A 11 -10.23 5.53 -11.74
CA ASP A 11 -11.23 6.45 -12.26
C ASP A 11 -12.64 5.81 -12.20
N SER A 12 -13.63 6.59 -11.77
CA SER A 12 -14.99 6.11 -11.53
C SER A 12 -15.65 5.53 -12.78
N ILE A 13 -15.36 6.11 -13.95
CA ILE A 13 -15.84 5.64 -15.25
C ILE A 13 -15.30 4.24 -15.57
N ILE A 14 -14.06 3.93 -15.18
CA ILE A 14 -13.49 2.59 -15.42
C ILE A 14 -14.21 1.56 -14.56
N LEU A 15 -14.46 1.90 -13.28
CA LEU A 15 -15.18 1.00 -12.37
C LEU A 15 -16.60 0.67 -12.86
N SER A 16 -17.26 1.58 -13.57
CA SER A 16 -18.63 1.37 -14.07
C SER A 16 -18.70 0.62 -15.41
N HIS A 17 -17.63 0.62 -16.20
CA HIS A 17 -17.60 -0.01 -17.55
C HIS A 17 -16.83 -1.33 -17.61
N ALA A 18 -16.01 -1.64 -16.60
CA ALA A 18 -15.17 -2.83 -16.62
C ALA A 18 -15.98 -4.12 -16.40
N ALA A 19 -15.48 -5.25 -16.93
CA ALA A 19 -16.21 -6.50 -16.88
C ALA A 19 -16.29 -7.04 -15.43
N PRO A 20 -17.40 -7.66 -15.01
CA PRO A 20 -17.59 -8.14 -13.63
C PRO A 20 -16.50 -9.11 -13.14
N THR A 21 -15.86 -9.83 -14.07
CA THR A 21 -14.84 -10.85 -13.83
C THR A 21 -13.42 -10.29 -13.78
N ASP A 22 -13.22 -9.02 -14.12
CA ASP A 22 -11.88 -8.43 -14.13
C ASP A 22 -11.44 -8.14 -12.70
N CYS A 23 -10.22 -8.58 -12.41
CA CYS A 23 -9.62 -8.46 -11.10
C CYS A 23 -8.37 -7.59 -11.20
N LEU A 24 -8.24 -6.62 -10.31
CA LEU A 24 -6.98 -5.91 -10.15
C LEU A 24 -6.06 -6.79 -9.30
N VAL A 25 -4.91 -7.13 -9.87
CA VAL A 25 -3.91 -7.97 -9.23
C VAL A 25 -2.69 -7.15 -8.87
N LEU A 26 -2.26 -7.28 -7.61
CA LEU A 26 -0.96 -6.85 -7.14
C LEU A 26 -0.09 -8.09 -6.98
N SER A 27 1.10 -8.12 -7.58
CA SER A 27 2.08 -9.20 -7.43
C SER A 27 3.43 -8.65 -7.00
N ARG A 28 4.19 -9.41 -6.22
CA ARG A 28 5.55 -9.05 -5.81
C ARG A 28 6.57 -9.87 -6.59
N GLU A 29 7.67 -9.25 -7.02
CA GLU A 29 8.76 -9.98 -7.67
C GLU A 29 9.59 -10.71 -6.61
N VAL A 30 9.60 -12.04 -6.73
CA VAL A 30 10.39 -12.99 -5.92
C VAL A 30 11.21 -13.84 -6.88
N ASN A 31 12.52 -13.99 -6.62
CA ASN A 31 13.46 -14.67 -7.51
C ASN A 31 13.35 -14.19 -8.98
N LYS A 32 13.26 -12.86 -9.17
CA LYS A 32 13.13 -12.20 -10.49
C LYS A 32 11.87 -12.60 -11.27
N SER A 33 10.82 -13.04 -10.56
CA SER A 33 9.57 -13.50 -11.15
C SER A 33 8.35 -12.96 -10.38
N PHE A 34 7.34 -12.52 -11.12
CA PHE A 34 5.99 -12.32 -10.62
C PHE A 34 5.20 -13.62 -10.85
N SER A 35 5.01 -14.45 -9.83
CA SER A 35 4.33 -15.76 -9.98
C SER A 35 2.99 -15.86 -9.25
N THR A 36 2.76 -15.00 -8.25
CA THR A 36 1.55 -15.08 -7.41
C THR A 36 0.95 -13.70 -7.16
N ALA A 37 -0.38 -13.63 -7.15
CA ALA A 37 -1.10 -12.44 -6.72
C ALA A 37 -1.07 -12.32 -5.20
N PHE A 38 -0.47 -11.24 -4.72
CA PHE A 38 -0.41 -10.84 -3.32
C PHE A 38 -1.73 -10.24 -2.81
N ALA A 39 -2.44 -9.52 -3.67
CA ALA A 39 -3.77 -8.99 -3.38
C ALA A 39 -4.61 -8.97 -4.65
N VAL A 40 -5.89 -9.26 -4.51
CA VAL A 40 -6.87 -9.29 -5.59
C VAL A 40 -8.07 -8.46 -5.20
N GLY A 41 -8.29 -7.35 -5.90
CA GLY A 41 -9.53 -6.59 -5.81
C GLY A 41 -10.46 -6.93 -6.97
N GLN A 42 -11.75 -7.03 -6.70
CA GLN A 42 -12.76 -7.34 -7.71
C GLN A 42 -13.65 -6.15 -7.99
N LEU A 43 -14.06 -5.94 -9.24
CA LEU A 43 -14.97 -4.84 -9.59
C LEU A 43 -16.38 -5.06 -9.04
N THR A 44 -16.86 -6.31 -9.09
CA THR A 44 -18.13 -6.71 -8.49
C THR A 44 -17.86 -7.59 -7.28
N ALA A 45 -18.61 -7.40 -6.19
CA ALA A 45 -18.53 -8.30 -5.05
C ALA A 45 -19.05 -9.69 -5.48
N GLY A 46 -18.17 -10.65 -5.79
CA GLY A 46 -18.61 -11.93 -6.36
C GLY A 46 -17.59 -13.07 -6.43
N SER A 47 -18.02 -14.23 -5.93
CA SER A 47 -17.48 -15.61 -6.04
C SER A 47 -16.12 -15.92 -5.38
N LEU A 48 -15.08 -15.12 -5.61
CA LEU A 48 -13.78 -15.31 -4.97
C LEU A 48 -13.76 -14.34 -3.77
N LYS A 49 -13.26 -14.73 -2.59
CA LYS A 49 -13.41 -13.94 -1.34
C LYS A 49 -12.58 -12.64 -1.27
N GLY A 50 -12.45 -11.90 -2.37
CA GLY A 50 -11.68 -10.66 -2.47
C GLY A 50 -12.49 -9.40 -2.16
N PRO A 51 -11.87 -8.32 -1.66
CA PRO A 51 -12.53 -7.04 -1.46
C PRO A 51 -12.98 -6.41 -2.79
N GLN A 52 -14.13 -5.74 -2.76
CA GLN A 52 -14.58 -4.93 -3.88
C GLN A 52 -13.65 -3.73 -4.09
N LEU A 53 -13.26 -3.49 -5.34
CA LEU A 53 -12.50 -2.31 -5.76
C LEU A 53 -13.36 -1.06 -5.65
N LEU A 54 -12.75 -0.04 -5.07
CA LEU A 54 -13.31 1.30 -4.94
C LEU A 54 -12.53 2.28 -5.81
N SER A 55 -12.98 3.53 -5.86
CA SER A 55 -12.23 4.62 -6.50
C SER A 55 -10.86 4.83 -5.85
N GLN A 56 -10.73 4.50 -4.56
CA GLN A 56 -9.47 4.54 -3.83
C GLN A 56 -9.28 3.25 -3.04
N ASN A 57 -8.21 2.53 -3.34
CA ASN A 57 -7.86 1.26 -2.74
C ASN A 57 -6.52 1.40 -2.01
N ILE A 58 -6.46 0.89 -0.79
CA ILE A 58 -5.25 0.97 0.03
C ILE A 58 -4.78 -0.45 0.33
N PHE A 59 -3.60 -0.78 -0.17
CA PHE A 59 -2.93 -2.03 0.13
C PHE A 59 -1.85 -1.78 1.17
N THR A 60 -1.84 -2.57 2.25
CA THR A 60 -0.84 -2.45 3.32
C THR A 60 -0.29 -3.79 3.73
N TRP A 61 1.02 -3.83 4.02
CA TRP A 61 1.73 -5.05 4.40
C TRP A 61 2.98 -4.76 5.21
N THR A 62 3.50 -5.81 5.84
CA THR A 62 4.75 -5.78 6.63
C THR A 62 5.80 -6.66 5.98
N ASN A 63 7.07 -6.52 6.37
CA ASN A 63 8.14 -7.44 5.98
C ASN A 63 8.20 -8.68 6.89
N GLU A 64 7.03 -9.21 7.27
CA GLU A 64 6.91 -10.49 7.97
C GLU A 64 6.59 -11.58 6.95
N PHE A 65 7.45 -12.60 6.86
CA PHE A 65 7.34 -13.67 5.87
C PHE A 65 7.12 -15.02 6.53
N GLN A 66 6.53 -15.93 5.76
CA GLN A 66 6.28 -17.30 6.15
C GLN A 66 6.58 -18.25 5.00
N ILE A 67 7.24 -19.36 5.30
CA ILE A 67 7.57 -20.43 4.36
C ILE A 67 6.68 -21.63 4.59
N THR A 68 6.29 -22.26 3.49
CA THR A 68 5.43 -23.44 3.43
C THR A 68 5.91 -24.37 2.32
N ALA A 69 5.73 -25.67 2.47
CA ALA A 69 6.03 -26.65 1.43
C ALA A 69 4.72 -27.15 0.82
N TRP A 70 4.63 -27.11 -0.51
CA TRP A 70 3.42 -27.36 -1.27
C TRP A 70 3.61 -28.62 -2.14
N LYS A 71 2.57 -29.42 -2.33
CA LYS A 71 2.63 -30.58 -3.24
C LYS A 71 2.47 -30.13 -4.70
N SER A 72 3.08 -30.87 -5.63
CA SER A 72 2.97 -30.65 -7.08
C SER A 72 1.52 -30.61 -7.59
N TYR A 73 1.33 -29.91 -8.71
CA TYR A 73 0.06 -29.58 -9.40
C TYR A 73 -0.62 -30.74 -10.15
N GLU A 74 -0.19 -31.99 -9.99
CA GLU A 74 -0.54 -33.04 -10.95
C GLU A 74 -2.04 -33.42 -11.02
N ASP A 75 -2.90 -33.01 -10.06
CA ASP A 75 -4.33 -33.33 -10.08
C ASP A 75 -5.25 -32.14 -9.68
N GLY A 76 -5.07 -30.99 -10.34
CA GLY A 76 -6.01 -29.87 -10.27
C GLY A 76 -5.45 -28.63 -9.56
N PRO A 77 -6.27 -27.57 -9.38
CA PRO A 77 -5.80 -26.28 -8.86
C PRO A 77 -5.25 -26.36 -7.43
N PHE A 78 -5.63 -27.35 -6.62
CA PHE A 78 -5.37 -27.29 -5.19
C PHE A 78 -3.95 -27.73 -4.80
N ALA A 79 -3.02 -26.79 -4.76
CA ALA A 79 -1.79 -26.95 -3.99
C ALA A 79 -2.10 -26.71 -2.51
N ALA A 80 -2.23 -27.78 -1.73
CA ALA A 80 -2.33 -27.70 -0.28
C ALA A 80 -0.93 -27.63 0.34
N ALA A 81 -0.78 -26.84 1.39
CA ALA A 81 0.40 -26.92 2.24
C ALA A 81 0.47 -28.34 2.84
N VAL A 82 1.63 -28.99 2.69
CA VAL A 82 1.83 -30.39 3.11
C VAL A 82 2.42 -30.46 4.52
N CYS A 83 3.06 -29.38 4.97
CA CYS A 83 3.76 -29.31 6.24
C CYS A 83 3.38 -28.06 7.05
N ASN A 84 3.98 -27.95 8.24
CA ASN A 84 3.91 -26.73 9.03
C ASN A 84 4.48 -25.53 8.26
N SER A 85 4.01 -24.36 8.64
CA SER A 85 4.55 -23.11 8.13
C SER A 85 5.54 -22.53 9.13
N VAL A 86 6.64 -21.93 8.66
CA VAL A 86 7.65 -21.31 9.54
C VAL A 86 7.78 -19.83 9.24
N GLN A 87 7.78 -18.99 10.27
CA GLN A 87 8.10 -17.57 10.12
C GLN A 87 9.59 -17.42 9.83
N ILE A 88 9.92 -16.54 8.89
CA ILE A 88 11.30 -16.31 8.48
C ILE A 88 11.55 -14.82 8.26
N GLU A 89 12.74 -14.38 8.61
CA GLU A 89 13.24 -13.02 8.33
C GLU A 89 14.40 -13.07 7.33
N PHE A 90 14.75 -11.92 6.76
CA PHE A 90 15.95 -11.82 5.93
C PHE A 90 17.20 -12.25 6.73
N GLN A 91 18.16 -12.84 6.04
CA GLN A 91 19.40 -13.41 6.61
C GLN A 91 19.18 -14.65 7.47
N GLN A 92 17.98 -15.24 7.46
CA GLN A 92 17.70 -16.50 8.14
C GLN A 92 17.60 -17.68 7.17
N THR A 93 17.84 -18.86 7.72
CA THR A 93 17.68 -20.15 7.04
C THR A 93 16.77 -21.05 7.86
N THR A 94 15.94 -21.85 7.19
CA THR A 94 15.21 -22.98 7.79
C THR A 94 15.62 -24.28 7.09
N ARG A 95 15.51 -25.40 7.79
CA ARG A 95 15.80 -26.73 7.26
C ARG A 95 14.51 -27.52 7.16
N PHE A 96 14.34 -28.26 6.07
CA PHE A 96 13.28 -29.23 5.92
C PHE A 96 13.79 -30.61 6.36
N ILE A 97 13.17 -31.19 7.38
CA ILE A 97 13.54 -32.49 7.97
C ILE A 97 12.25 -33.21 8.37
N ASP A 98 12.16 -34.51 8.08
CA ASP A 98 11.03 -35.37 8.47
C ASP A 98 9.65 -34.77 8.10
N CYS A 99 9.53 -34.25 6.88
CA CYS A 99 8.31 -33.62 6.35
C CYS A 99 7.87 -32.32 7.08
N ALA A 100 8.78 -31.64 7.79
CA ALA A 100 8.49 -30.39 8.49
C ALA A 100 9.63 -29.37 8.34
N PHE A 101 9.30 -28.08 8.48
CA PHE A 101 10.30 -27.04 8.65
C PHE A 101 10.69 -26.88 10.11
N GLU A 102 11.99 -26.92 10.38
CA GLU A 102 12.55 -26.47 11.65
C GLU A 102 12.36 -24.95 11.84
N PRO A 103 12.37 -24.43 13.09
CA PRO A 103 12.41 -23.00 13.33
C PRO A 103 13.55 -22.31 12.57
N ALA A 104 13.26 -21.17 11.96
CA ALA A 104 14.26 -20.39 11.25
C ALA A 104 15.36 -19.90 12.21
N LYS A 105 16.61 -19.94 11.74
CA LYS A 105 17.80 -19.53 12.48
C LYS A 105 18.61 -18.54 11.65
N PRO A 106 19.34 -17.59 12.27
CA PRO A 106 20.29 -16.75 11.55
C PRO A 106 21.29 -17.62 10.77
N SER A 107 21.55 -17.24 9.52
CA SER A 107 22.56 -17.88 8.66
C SER A 107 23.86 -17.10 8.73
N GLU A 108 25.00 -17.77 8.54
CA GLU A 108 26.28 -17.08 8.40
C GLU A 108 26.30 -16.28 7.08
N THR A 109 26.86 -15.07 7.13
CA THR A 109 26.78 -14.10 6.02
C THR A 109 27.68 -14.41 4.83
N GLN A 110 28.58 -15.39 4.95
CA GLN A 110 29.54 -15.74 3.89
C GLN A 110 28.95 -16.62 2.77
N ASP A 111 27.77 -17.22 3.00
CA ASP A 111 27.19 -18.24 2.12
C ASP A 111 26.04 -17.73 1.23
N TRP A 112 25.84 -16.41 1.11
CA TRP A 112 24.75 -15.84 0.32
C TRP A 112 25.18 -15.51 -1.11
N THR A 113 24.45 -16.07 -2.08
CA THR A 113 24.61 -15.75 -3.50
C THR A 113 23.89 -14.44 -3.87
N ASN A 114 22.74 -14.18 -3.23
CA ASN A 114 21.97 -12.94 -3.37
C ASN A 114 22.23 -11.97 -2.22
N PRO A 115 21.87 -10.67 -2.35
CA PRO A 115 22.01 -9.70 -1.26
C PRO A 115 21.30 -10.18 0.03
N PRO A 116 22.03 -10.44 1.14
CA PRO A 116 21.48 -11.09 2.32
C PRO A 116 20.33 -10.29 2.98
N GLN A 117 20.32 -8.97 2.82
CA GLN A 117 19.33 -8.04 3.37
C GLN A 117 17.94 -8.18 2.73
N LYS A 118 17.83 -8.99 1.66
CA LYS A 118 16.60 -9.26 0.91
C LYS A 118 16.38 -10.74 0.68
N THR A 119 17.17 -11.60 1.32
CA THR A 119 17.21 -13.02 1.03
C THR A 119 17.04 -13.83 2.31
N PHE A 120 16.32 -14.93 2.21
CA PHE A 120 16.34 -16.01 3.18
C PHE A 120 16.53 -17.34 2.43
N ALA A 121 16.87 -18.40 3.14
CA ALA A 121 17.19 -19.69 2.52
C ALA A 121 16.43 -20.86 3.15
N ILE A 122 16.27 -21.90 2.35
CA ILE A 122 15.68 -23.18 2.76
C ILE A 122 16.70 -24.26 2.43
N GLU A 123 16.99 -25.14 3.38
CA GLU A 123 17.92 -26.25 3.19
C GLU A 123 17.20 -27.60 3.18
N ASN A 124 17.71 -28.52 2.38
CA ASN A 124 17.23 -29.91 2.27
C ASN A 124 15.75 -30.06 1.91
N LEU A 125 15.18 -29.13 1.14
CA LEU A 125 13.82 -29.32 0.63
C LEU A 125 13.81 -30.51 -0.32
N GLU A 126 12.92 -31.48 -0.07
CA GLU A 126 12.81 -32.65 -0.95
C GLU A 126 12.32 -32.25 -2.35
N PRO A 127 12.82 -32.89 -3.41
CA PRO A 127 12.55 -32.52 -4.81
C PRO A 127 11.11 -32.79 -5.25
N TYR A 128 10.22 -33.25 -4.37
CA TYR A 128 8.80 -33.41 -4.68
C TYR A 128 7.97 -32.22 -4.23
N PHE A 129 8.52 -31.37 -3.34
CA PHE A 129 7.84 -30.21 -2.81
C PHE A 129 8.16 -28.94 -3.58
N ARG A 130 7.24 -27.98 -3.53
CA ARG A 130 7.40 -26.62 -4.01
C ARG A 130 7.50 -25.68 -2.83
N VAL A 131 8.30 -24.62 -2.96
CA VAL A 131 8.38 -23.57 -1.93
C VAL A 131 7.22 -22.60 -2.12
N GLY A 132 6.39 -22.45 -1.10
CA GLY A 132 5.43 -21.37 -0.97
C GLY A 132 5.94 -20.31 -0.01
N VAL A 133 5.96 -19.05 -0.44
CA VAL A 133 6.29 -17.90 0.39
C VAL A 133 5.03 -17.07 0.56
N SER A 134 4.70 -16.76 1.81
CA SER A 134 3.62 -15.84 2.15
C SER A 134 4.13 -14.63 2.90
N GLN A 135 3.42 -13.52 2.75
CA GLN A 135 3.74 -12.25 3.38
C GLN A 135 2.51 -11.75 4.14
N ARG A 136 2.73 -11.16 5.32
CA ARG A 136 1.63 -10.66 6.13
C ARG A 136 1.07 -9.35 5.58
N ALA A 137 -0.24 -9.33 5.32
CA ALA A 137 -0.97 -8.14 4.93
C ALA A 137 -1.84 -7.61 6.08
N ARG A 138 -2.13 -6.30 6.03
CA ARG A 138 -3.05 -5.61 6.95
C ARG A 138 -4.28 -5.11 6.20
N PRO A 139 -5.45 -5.01 6.85
CA PRO A 139 -5.68 -5.00 8.30
C PRO A 139 -5.88 -6.38 8.97
N GLU A 140 -6.16 -7.43 8.20
CA GLU A 140 -6.60 -8.72 8.75
C GLU A 140 -5.49 -9.53 9.44
N GLY A 141 -4.23 -9.12 9.28
CA GLY A 141 -3.08 -9.78 9.91
C GLY A 141 -2.78 -11.16 9.35
N LEU A 142 -3.43 -11.53 8.24
CA LEU A 142 -3.29 -12.80 7.53
C LEU A 142 -2.04 -12.81 6.64
N PHE A 143 -1.53 -14.02 6.38
CA PHE A 143 -0.46 -14.26 5.41
C PHE A 143 -1.06 -14.56 4.04
N PHE A 144 -0.62 -13.81 3.04
CA PHE A 144 -1.01 -13.97 1.65
C PHE A 144 0.18 -14.51 0.85
N PRO A 145 -0.01 -15.51 -0.01
CA PRO A 145 1.09 -16.04 -0.81
C PRO A 145 1.58 -15.00 -1.82
N ILE A 146 2.89 -14.82 -1.89
CA ILE A 146 3.58 -13.93 -2.83
C ILE A 146 4.42 -14.66 -3.86
N TYR A 147 4.70 -15.94 -3.61
CA TYR A 147 5.49 -16.78 -4.50
C TYR A 147 5.18 -18.25 -4.26
N THR A 148 5.06 -18.99 -5.34
CA THR A 148 5.19 -20.45 -5.35
C THR A 148 6.28 -20.80 -6.36
N SER A 149 7.19 -21.70 -6.00
CA SER A 149 8.21 -22.17 -6.95
C SER A 149 7.51 -22.91 -8.10
N PRO A 150 7.80 -22.56 -9.37
CA PRO A 150 7.15 -23.19 -10.51
C PRO A 150 7.55 -24.67 -10.62
N ASP A 151 8.83 -24.94 -10.37
CA ASP A 151 9.43 -26.25 -10.43
C ASP A 151 9.81 -26.73 -9.02
N ALA A 152 9.96 -28.04 -8.89
CA ALA A 152 10.60 -28.59 -7.71
C ALA A 152 12.04 -28.15 -7.78
N ASP A 153 12.54 -27.55 -6.71
CA ASP A 153 13.94 -27.18 -6.67
C ASP A 153 14.76 -28.47 -6.85
N SER A 154 15.43 -28.56 -7.99
CA SER A 154 16.16 -29.75 -8.41
C SER A 154 17.33 -29.98 -7.47
N LEU A 155 17.29 -31.00 -6.59
CA LEU A 155 18.43 -31.49 -5.80
C LEU A 155 19.29 -30.42 -5.09
N GLN A 156 18.76 -29.22 -4.85
CA GLN A 156 19.54 -28.15 -4.23
C GLN A 156 19.61 -28.40 -2.73
N VAL A 157 20.84 -28.49 -2.21
CA VAL A 157 21.09 -28.56 -0.76
C VAL A 157 20.54 -27.31 -0.07
N ARG A 158 20.51 -26.18 -0.79
CA ARG A 158 20.05 -24.87 -0.32
C ARG A 158 19.37 -24.09 -1.45
N THR A 159 18.11 -23.71 -1.25
CA THR A 159 17.38 -22.77 -2.10
C THR A 159 17.41 -21.39 -1.47
N GLU A 160 17.93 -20.39 -2.18
CA GLU A 160 17.78 -18.99 -1.79
C GLU A 160 16.52 -18.37 -2.40
N ILE A 161 15.79 -17.63 -1.57
CA ILE A 161 14.63 -16.86 -1.99
C ILE A 161 14.96 -15.38 -1.81
N TYR A 162 15.14 -14.70 -2.93
CA TYR A 162 15.34 -13.26 -3.02
C TYR A 162 14.01 -12.53 -3.19
N ILE A 163 13.73 -11.62 -2.27
CA ILE A 163 12.54 -10.77 -2.28
C ILE A 163 12.91 -9.37 -2.76
N SER A 164 12.37 -8.94 -3.90
CA SER A 164 12.58 -7.58 -4.40
C SER A 164 11.63 -6.56 -3.76
N ASP A 165 11.90 -5.27 -3.97
CA ASP A 165 10.95 -4.18 -3.68
C ASP A 165 10.09 -3.82 -4.90
N LYS A 166 10.11 -4.67 -5.93
CA LYS A 166 9.31 -4.46 -7.14
C LYS A 166 7.96 -5.14 -7.02
N PHE A 167 6.93 -4.42 -7.43
CA PHE A 167 5.55 -4.87 -7.44
C PHE A 167 4.96 -4.62 -8.82
N ALA A 168 4.20 -5.58 -9.32
CA ALA A 168 3.47 -5.47 -10.56
C ALA A 168 1.99 -5.19 -10.26
N LEU A 169 1.38 -4.24 -10.98
CA LEU A 169 -0.07 -4.10 -11.07
C LEU A 169 -0.55 -4.36 -12.48
N PHE A 170 -1.63 -5.12 -12.59
CA PHE A 170 -2.26 -5.43 -13.87
C PHE A 170 -3.67 -5.95 -13.64
N TRP A 171 -4.47 -5.89 -14.70
CA TRP A 171 -5.79 -6.50 -14.74
C TRP A 171 -5.64 -7.97 -15.15
N LEU A 172 -6.30 -8.85 -14.41
CA LEU A 172 -6.38 -10.26 -14.73
C LEU A 172 -7.84 -10.63 -14.98
N LYS A 173 -8.09 -11.19 -16.15
CA LYS A 173 -9.38 -11.78 -16.48
C LYS A 173 -9.40 -13.20 -15.93
N SER A 174 -10.34 -13.50 -15.03
CA SER A 174 -10.55 -14.85 -14.51
C SER A 174 -9.30 -15.47 -13.86
N PRO A 175 -8.94 -15.09 -12.62
CA PRO A 175 -7.80 -15.68 -11.92
C PRO A 175 -7.93 -17.20 -11.81
N VAL A 176 -6.80 -17.90 -11.94
CA VAL A 176 -6.72 -19.33 -11.59
C VAL A 176 -6.31 -19.41 -10.13
N GLU A 177 -7.26 -19.80 -9.28
CA GLU A 177 -6.96 -20.13 -7.89
C GLU A 177 -6.21 -21.44 -7.82
N ALA A 178 -5.19 -21.49 -6.96
CA ALA A 178 -4.47 -22.69 -6.64
C ALA A 178 -4.29 -22.84 -5.12
N GLY A 179 -5.21 -23.57 -4.48
CA GLY A 179 -5.28 -23.63 -3.03
C GLY A 179 -5.54 -22.25 -2.43
N ASN A 180 -4.57 -21.71 -1.68
CA ASN A 180 -4.63 -20.36 -1.11
C ASN A 180 -3.94 -19.29 -1.98
N ALA A 181 -3.31 -19.68 -3.10
CA ALA A 181 -2.64 -18.76 -4.02
C ALA A 181 -3.47 -18.48 -5.26
N ILE A 182 -3.22 -17.35 -5.90
CA ILE A 182 -3.68 -17.08 -7.26
C ILE A 182 -2.45 -17.02 -8.14
N LEU A 183 -2.31 -18.02 -9.01
CA LEU A 183 -1.16 -18.14 -9.91
C LEU A 183 -1.37 -17.25 -11.13
N LEU A 184 -0.28 -16.65 -11.58
CA LEU A 184 -0.29 -15.81 -12.77
C LEU A 184 -0.02 -16.68 -14.00
N PRO A 185 -1.02 -16.90 -14.87
CA PRO A 185 -0.87 -17.79 -16.03
C PRO A 185 0.04 -17.21 -17.11
N ASP A 186 0.21 -15.88 -17.13
CA ASP A 186 1.00 -15.19 -18.15
C ASP A 186 1.68 -13.94 -17.59
N LYS A 187 3.02 -14.02 -17.45
CA LYS A 187 3.86 -12.94 -16.94
C LYS A 187 4.05 -11.80 -17.94
N SER A 188 3.76 -12.03 -19.23
CA SER A 188 3.86 -10.99 -20.26
C SER A 188 2.78 -9.90 -20.13
N LYS A 189 1.75 -10.16 -19.32
CA LYS A 189 0.65 -9.23 -19.01
C LYS A 189 0.95 -8.26 -17.87
N VAL A 190 2.17 -8.25 -17.34
CA VAL A 190 2.59 -7.25 -16.35
C VAL A 190 2.65 -5.88 -17.01
N HIS A 191 1.63 -5.06 -16.75
CA HIS A 191 1.46 -3.76 -17.40
C HIS A 191 2.24 -2.63 -16.72
N THR A 192 2.37 -2.65 -15.40
CA THR A 192 3.17 -1.66 -14.68
C THR A 192 3.98 -2.29 -13.56
N VAL A 193 5.22 -1.85 -13.42
CA VAL A 193 6.13 -2.25 -12.36
C VAL A 193 6.46 -1.03 -11.51
N ILE A 194 6.14 -1.10 -10.24
CA ILE A 194 6.43 -0.08 -9.24
C ILE A 194 7.58 -0.57 -8.38
N VAL A 195 8.56 0.30 -8.13
CA VAL A 195 9.58 0.07 -7.12
C VAL A 195 9.16 0.80 -5.85
N LEU A 196 8.86 0.05 -4.78
CA LEU A 196 8.55 0.68 -3.50
C LEU A 196 9.83 1.21 -2.84
N GLY A 197 9.78 2.48 -2.44
CA GLY A 197 10.76 3.06 -1.52
C GLY A 197 10.21 3.13 -0.09
N ASN A 198 10.86 3.94 0.75
CA ASN A 198 10.48 4.14 2.15
C ASN A 198 9.21 4.99 2.35
N ARG A 199 8.52 5.36 1.26
CA ARG A 199 7.36 6.26 1.27
C ARG A 199 6.16 5.59 0.60
N PRO A 200 4.93 5.91 1.02
CA PRO A 200 3.74 5.49 0.30
C PRO A 200 3.83 5.83 -1.18
N GLN A 201 3.45 4.88 -2.03
CA GLN A 201 3.34 5.11 -3.47
C GLN A 201 1.87 5.33 -3.84
N HIS A 202 1.65 6.25 -4.77
CA HIS A 202 0.34 6.58 -5.31
C HIS A 202 0.35 6.26 -6.80
N VAL A 203 -0.60 5.44 -7.22
CA VAL A 203 -0.78 5.08 -8.62
C VAL A 203 -2.24 5.24 -8.99
N ARG A 204 -2.49 5.88 -10.13
CA ARG A 204 -3.82 6.01 -10.71
C ARG A 204 -3.94 5.11 -11.93
N TYR A 205 -5.06 4.39 -12.03
CA TYR A 205 -5.50 3.76 -13.26
C TYR A 205 -6.71 4.53 -13.80
N GLY A 206 -6.57 5.10 -15.00
CA GLY A 206 -7.49 6.13 -15.44
C GLY A 206 -7.31 6.53 -16.89
N TYR A 207 -8.04 7.57 -17.29
CA TYR A 207 -7.75 8.36 -18.48
C TYR A 207 -6.81 9.52 -18.08
N ILE A 208 -5.96 9.99 -18.98
CA ILE A 208 -5.06 11.14 -18.80
C ILE A 208 -5.82 12.32 -18.20
N THR A 209 -6.98 12.67 -18.77
CA THR A 209 -7.90 13.65 -18.19
C THR A 209 -9.00 12.92 -17.42
N PRO A 210 -9.07 13.06 -16.08
CA PRO A 210 -10.13 12.44 -15.30
C PRO A 210 -11.51 12.80 -15.85
N ASP A 211 -12.36 11.79 -15.97
CA ASP A 211 -13.77 11.88 -16.37
C ASP A 211 -14.06 12.59 -17.72
N LYS A 212 -13.04 12.74 -18.58
CA LYS A 212 -13.16 13.32 -19.93
C LYS A 212 -12.30 12.56 -20.94
N PRO A 213 -12.60 11.28 -21.20
CA PRO A 213 -11.84 10.51 -22.18
C PRO A 213 -12.01 11.14 -23.57
N GLY A 214 -10.90 11.30 -24.28
CA GLY A 214 -10.95 11.48 -25.74
C GLY A 214 -11.55 10.25 -26.42
N ALA A 215 -12.07 10.41 -27.65
CA ALA A 215 -12.70 9.31 -28.39
C ALA A 215 -11.78 8.09 -28.60
N ASP A 216 -10.47 8.32 -28.70
CA ASP A 216 -9.45 7.29 -28.94
C ASP A 216 -8.59 7.01 -27.70
N GLU A 217 -8.96 7.54 -26.54
CA GLU A 217 -8.14 7.44 -25.34
C GLU A 217 -8.32 6.07 -24.65
N VAL A 218 -7.21 5.37 -24.43
CA VAL A 218 -7.20 4.07 -23.74
C VAL A 218 -6.76 4.28 -22.28
N PRO A 219 -7.44 3.68 -21.29
CA PRO A 219 -7.02 3.74 -19.90
C PRO A 219 -5.57 3.27 -19.68
N GLY A 220 -4.85 4.00 -18.84
CA GLY A 220 -3.44 3.75 -18.54
C GLY A 220 -3.10 3.88 -17.06
N TRP A 221 -1.88 3.43 -16.74
CA TRP A 221 -1.28 3.59 -15.42
C TRP A 221 -0.50 4.90 -15.34
N PHE A 222 -0.81 5.72 -14.35
CA PHE A 222 -0.11 6.96 -14.06
C PHE A 222 0.46 6.88 -12.65
N GLN A 223 1.78 7.03 -12.52
CA GLN A 223 2.37 7.26 -11.22
C GLN A 223 2.05 8.70 -10.82
N GLU A 224 1.17 8.87 -9.84
CA GLU A 224 0.90 10.19 -9.34
C GLU A 224 2.15 10.67 -8.60
N PRO A 225 2.59 11.92 -8.80
CA PRO A 225 3.57 12.48 -7.90
C PRO A 225 2.99 12.31 -6.50
N VAL A 226 3.70 11.63 -5.60
CA VAL A 226 3.35 11.60 -4.17
C VAL A 226 3.00 13.03 -3.84
N PRO A 227 1.75 13.36 -3.45
CA PRO A 227 1.36 14.74 -3.24
C PRO A 227 2.39 15.28 -2.26
N ARG A 228 3.29 16.11 -2.79
CA ARG A 228 4.17 16.87 -1.94
C ARG A 228 3.20 17.87 -1.38
N ILE A 229 2.70 17.58 -0.18
CA ILE A 229 2.48 18.67 0.75
C ILE A 229 3.89 19.26 0.90
N LEU A 230 4.23 20.21 0.03
CA LEU A 230 5.42 21.02 0.12
C LEU A 230 5.18 21.95 1.31
N LEU A 231 5.33 21.41 2.51
CA LEU A 231 5.68 22.23 3.66
C LEU A 231 7.12 22.69 3.42
N SER A 232 7.31 23.74 2.61
CA SER A 232 8.58 24.45 2.57
C SER A 232 8.70 25.26 3.86
N ILE A 233 9.19 24.63 4.93
CA ILE A 233 9.66 25.35 6.11
C ILE A 233 11.05 25.83 5.75
N SER A 234 11.16 27.03 5.19
CA SER A 234 12.45 27.70 5.09
C SER A 234 12.76 28.30 6.45
N PRO A 235 13.90 27.98 7.08
CA PRO A 235 14.31 28.66 8.31
C PRO A 235 14.77 30.07 7.93
N ALA A 236 13.82 31.00 7.83
CA ALA A 236 14.14 32.42 7.92
C ALA A 236 14.27 32.76 9.40
N THR A 237 15.51 33.03 9.79
CA THR A 237 15.96 33.77 10.95
C THR A 237 14.86 34.61 11.60
N LEU A 238 14.47 34.25 12.85
CA LEU A 238 13.89 35.10 13.90
C LEU A 238 13.16 36.39 13.45
N VAL A 239 12.13 36.25 12.61
CA VAL A 239 11.10 37.26 12.35
C VAL A 239 9.82 36.49 12.04
N LYS A 240 8.79 36.63 12.89
CA LYS A 240 7.39 36.23 12.67
C LYS A 240 7.21 35.08 11.65
N THR A 241 7.35 33.83 12.09
CA THR A 241 7.17 32.66 11.20
C THR A 241 5.73 32.62 10.70
N THR A 242 5.57 32.92 9.41
CA THR A 242 4.28 32.82 8.73
C THR A 242 4.20 31.45 8.06
N PHE A 243 3.09 30.75 8.27
CA PHE A 243 2.75 29.49 7.67
C PHE A 243 1.67 29.72 6.61
N GLN A 244 1.73 28.95 5.53
CA GLN A 244 0.72 28.97 4.48
C GLN A 244 0.19 27.55 4.24
N LEU A 245 -1.12 27.42 4.14
CA LEU A 245 -1.83 26.20 3.76
C LEU A 245 -2.64 26.48 2.50
N GLU A 246 -2.37 25.72 1.45
CA GLU A 246 -3.14 25.75 0.21
C GLU A 246 -4.01 24.50 0.13
N ILE A 247 -5.30 24.70 -0.14
CA ILE A 247 -6.28 23.61 -0.29
C ILE A 247 -7.03 23.81 -1.59
N ASP A 248 -6.90 22.82 -2.46
CA ASP A 248 -7.72 22.67 -3.64
C ASP A 248 -8.91 21.76 -3.31
N ILE A 249 -10.13 22.23 -3.61
CA ILE A 249 -11.39 21.51 -3.41
C ILE A 249 -12.04 21.30 -4.77
N ASP A 250 -12.44 20.08 -5.06
CA ASP A 250 -13.16 19.74 -6.29
C ASP A 250 -14.49 20.51 -6.40
N ASP A 251 -14.75 21.11 -7.55
CA ASP A 251 -15.98 21.87 -7.82
C ASP A 251 -17.25 21.02 -7.66
N SER A 252 -17.17 19.70 -7.86
CA SER A 252 -18.28 18.78 -7.62
C SER A 252 -18.67 18.74 -6.13
N ILE A 253 -17.69 18.73 -5.23
CA ILE A 253 -17.89 18.73 -3.77
C ILE A 253 -18.53 20.06 -3.33
N LEU A 254 -18.10 21.18 -3.93
CA LEU A 254 -18.70 22.50 -3.64
C LEU A 254 -20.18 22.58 -4.07
N LYS A 255 -20.53 21.95 -5.20
CA LYS A 255 -21.90 21.93 -5.73
C LYS A 255 -22.85 21.02 -4.95
N MET A 256 -22.33 20.06 -4.20
CA MET A 256 -23.15 19.17 -3.38
C MET A 256 -23.81 19.88 -2.18
N GLY A 257 -23.42 21.13 -1.87
CA GLY A 257 -23.99 21.89 -0.76
C GLY A 257 -23.69 21.25 0.61
N ALA A 258 -22.57 20.52 0.71
CA ALA A 258 -22.15 19.88 1.94
C ALA A 258 -22.01 20.91 3.07
N THR A 259 -22.49 20.60 4.27
CA THR A 259 -22.34 21.46 5.45
C THR A 259 -21.02 21.21 6.18
N ASP A 260 -20.06 20.59 5.49
CA ASP A 260 -18.80 20.17 6.09
C ASP A 260 -17.90 21.39 6.31
N LYS A 261 -17.26 21.39 7.48
CA LYS A 261 -16.33 22.44 7.88
C LYS A 261 -14.91 21.94 7.74
N LEU A 262 -14.03 22.81 7.25
CA LEU A 262 -12.60 22.57 7.29
C LEU A 262 -12.08 22.95 8.68
N LEU A 263 -11.43 22.00 9.33
CA LEU A 263 -10.73 22.23 10.59
C LEU A 263 -9.23 21.95 10.38
N CYS A 264 -8.39 22.92 10.73
CA CYS A 264 -6.94 22.71 10.85
C CYS A 264 -6.56 22.84 12.31
N ALA A 265 -6.01 21.77 12.86
CA ALA A 265 -5.51 21.75 14.22
C ALA A 265 -3.98 21.58 14.24
N ARG A 266 -3.33 22.30 15.14
CA ARG A 266 -1.90 22.14 15.44
C ARG A 266 -1.77 21.29 16.69
N LYS A 267 -0.88 20.30 16.64
CA LYS A 267 -0.47 19.57 17.84
C LYS A 267 0.62 20.34 18.58
N VAL A 268 0.35 20.72 19.83
CA VAL A 268 1.29 21.35 20.76
C VAL A 268 1.27 20.53 22.05
N ASP A 269 2.43 20.05 22.49
CA ASP A 269 2.60 19.25 23.72
C ASP A 269 1.62 18.07 23.83
N GLY A 270 1.47 17.32 22.74
CA GLY A 270 0.57 16.17 22.71
C GLY A 270 -0.91 16.48 22.46
N MET A 271 -1.35 17.74 22.60
CA MET A 271 -2.74 18.15 22.43
C MET A 271 -2.99 18.89 21.10
N PHE A 272 -4.12 18.62 20.46
CA PHE A 272 -4.56 19.36 19.28
C PHE A 272 -5.30 20.63 19.69
N SER A 273 -4.75 21.79 19.35
CA SER A 273 -5.45 23.07 19.41
C SER A 273 -5.90 23.46 18.00
N SER A 274 -7.18 23.82 17.85
CA SER A 274 -7.70 24.32 16.58
C SER A 274 -7.03 25.66 16.26
N VAL A 275 -6.34 25.72 15.12
CA VAL A 275 -5.69 26.93 14.61
C VAL A 275 -6.55 27.60 13.55
N PHE A 276 -7.35 26.81 12.81
CA PHE A 276 -8.38 27.31 11.92
C PHE A 276 -9.70 26.57 12.15
N ASP A 277 -10.73 27.37 12.45
CA ASP A 277 -12.14 27.00 12.45
C ASP A 277 -12.92 28.16 11.81
N GLY A 278 -14.07 27.86 11.19
CA GLY A 278 -14.95 28.88 10.59
C GLY A 278 -14.95 28.96 9.07
N TYR A 279 -14.43 27.95 8.36
CA TYR A 279 -14.61 27.81 6.91
C TYR A 279 -15.49 26.60 6.58
N SER A 280 -16.49 26.80 5.73
CA SER A 280 -17.49 25.78 5.37
C SER A 280 -17.83 25.86 3.88
N ILE A 281 -18.17 24.72 3.28
CA ILE A 281 -18.68 24.67 1.90
C ILE A 281 -20.03 25.42 1.82
N ALA A 282 -20.89 25.22 2.83
CA ALA A 282 -22.14 25.95 3.03
C ALA A 282 -22.05 26.75 4.35
N PRO A 283 -21.57 27.99 4.33
CA PRO A 283 -21.30 28.76 5.54
C PRO A 283 -22.58 29.20 6.26
N ASN A 284 -22.59 29.03 7.58
CA ASN A 284 -23.56 29.66 8.47
C ASN A 284 -23.17 31.12 8.77
N LYS A 285 -24.02 31.84 9.49
CA LYS A 285 -23.74 33.22 9.91
C LYS A 285 -22.44 33.27 10.74
N GLY A 286 -21.41 33.93 10.19
CA GLY A 286 -20.09 34.08 10.80
C GLY A 286 -19.01 33.16 10.21
N GLU A 287 -19.37 32.23 9.33
CA GLU A 287 -18.42 31.37 8.63
C GLU A 287 -18.05 31.94 7.26
N LYS A 288 -16.84 31.66 6.82
CA LYS A 288 -16.36 31.98 5.47
C LYS A 288 -16.60 30.79 4.54
N GLN A 289 -16.92 31.09 3.29
CA GLN A 289 -17.12 30.07 2.27
C GLN A 289 -15.78 29.44 1.86
N LEU A 290 -15.75 28.12 1.72
CA LEU A 290 -14.67 27.41 1.05
C LEU A 290 -14.83 27.50 -0.47
N LEU A 291 -13.76 27.88 -1.15
CA LEU A 291 -13.68 27.96 -2.61
C LEU A 291 -12.98 26.74 -3.19
N SER A 292 -12.89 26.66 -4.51
CA SER A 292 -12.13 25.59 -5.18
C SER A 292 -10.63 25.73 -4.96
N LYS A 293 -10.16 26.95 -4.68
CA LYS A 293 -8.78 27.25 -4.27
C LYS A 293 -8.79 28.14 -3.05
N ASN A 294 -8.24 27.66 -1.95
CA ASN A 294 -8.12 28.42 -0.72
C ASN A 294 -6.66 28.53 -0.33
N SER A 295 -6.24 29.72 0.09
CA SER A 295 -4.95 29.95 0.72
C SER A 295 -5.17 30.57 2.09
N PHE A 296 -4.61 29.90 3.10
CA PHE A 296 -4.69 30.32 4.49
C PHE A 296 -3.30 30.67 4.97
N GLN A 297 -3.16 31.85 5.56
CA GLN A 297 -1.90 32.28 6.16
C GLN A 297 -2.10 32.57 7.64
N TRP A 298 -1.16 32.13 8.47
CA TRP A 298 -1.11 32.50 9.88
C TRP A 298 0.32 32.70 10.33
N SER A 299 0.52 33.64 11.26
CA SER A 299 1.80 33.80 11.94
C SER A 299 1.76 33.11 13.30
N ALA A 300 2.82 32.38 13.64
CA ALA A 300 3.07 32.09 15.05
C ALA A 300 3.50 33.39 15.72
N GLU A 301 2.54 34.14 16.26
CA GLU A 301 2.86 35.08 17.33
C GLU A 301 3.14 34.25 18.57
N ARG A 302 4.24 34.58 19.25
CA ARG A 302 4.64 33.96 20.50
C ARG A 302 3.44 34.10 21.44
N ILE A 303 2.83 32.99 21.84
CA ILE A 303 1.94 32.99 23.00
C ILE A 303 2.84 33.45 24.15
N ASP A 304 2.60 34.65 24.68
CA ASP A 304 3.27 35.12 25.88
C ASP A 304 2.90 34.16 27.00
N THR A 305 3.76 33.17 27.24
CA THR A 305 3.73 32.38 28.46
C THR A 305 4.37 33.23 29.55
N SER A 306 3.60 34.18 30.10
CA SER A 306 3.83 34.55 31.49
C SER A 306 3.57 33.31 32.35
N ASP A 307 4.58 32.91 33.12
CA ASP A 307 4.57 31.86 34.14
C ASP A 307 4.60 30.40 33.65
N HIS A 308 5.75 30.00 33.13
CA HIS A 308 6.68 29.07 33.81
C HIS A 308 7.71 28.55 32.81
N ALA A 309 8.99 28.72 33.16
CA ALA A 309 10.12 28.30 32.36
C ALA A 309 10.18 26.77 32.24
N LEU A 310 9.90 26.25 31.05
CA LEU A 310 10.47 25.00 30.56
C LEU A 310 11.11 25.27 29.19
N GLN A 311 12.35 24.77 29.06
CA GLN A 311 13.20 24.94 27.88
C GLN A 311 12.51 24.44 26.60
N PRO A 312 12.85 25.01 25.42
CA PRO A 312 12.30 24.55 24.16
C PRO A 312 12.85 23.17 23.83
N GLN A 313 12.10 22.11 24.12
CA GLN A 313 12.29 20.85 23.42
C GLN A 313 11.82 21.07 21.97
N SER A 314 12.70 20.76 21.02
CA SER A 314 12.46 20.88 19.59
C SER A 314 11.48 19.79 19.12
N GLU A 315 10.24 19.83 19.61
CA GLU A 315 9.20 18.94 19.12
C GLU A 315 8.66 19.47 17.80
N SER A 316 8.71 18.61 16.78
CA SER A 316 8.14 18.89 15.47
C SER A 316 6.64 19.18 15.63
N SER A 317 6.23 20.42 15.38
CA SER A 317 4.80 20.76 15.30
C SER A 317 4.17 19.97 14.15
N THR A 318 3.22 19.09 14.46
CA THR A 318 2.45 18.34 13.46
C THR A 318 1.10 19.03 13.26
N PHE A 319 0.71 19.25 12.01
CA PHE A 319 -0.60 19.80 11.65
C PHE A 319 -1.51 18.69 11.12
N LEU A 320 -2.77 18.70 11.54
CA LEU A 320 -3.80 17.81 11.04
C LEU A 320 -4.90 18.67 10.40
N CYS A 321 -5.18 18.42 9.13
CA CYS A 321 -6.32 19.01 8.43
C CYS A 321 -7.37 17.92 8.18
N GLY A 322 -8.64 18.22 8.44
CA GLY A 322 -9.73 17.29 8.21
C GLY A 322 -11.08 18.00 8.14
N THR A 323 -12.10 17.26 7.72
CA THR A 323 -13.50 17.70 7.75
C THR A 323 -14.19 17.19 9.01
N THR A 324 -15.16 17.96 9.53
CA THR A 324 -15.89 17.61 10.77
C THR A 324 -16.75 16.35 10.66
N ARG A 325 -17.00 15.86 9.44
CA ARG A 325 -17.60 14.55 9.18
C ARG A 325 -16.67 13.74 8.25
N PRO A 326 -16.48 12.43 8.48
CA PRO A 326 -15.95 11.57 7.43
C PRO A 326 -16.88 11.69 6.22
N LEU A 327 -16.32 11.96 5.04
CA LEU A 327 -17.08 12.03 3.79
C LEU A 327 -17.94 10.76 3.69
N ARG A 328 -19.26 10.92 3.89
CA ARG A 328 -20.18 9.79 3.83
C ARG A 328 -20.16 9.29 2.38
N LYS A 329 -19.81 8.02 2.21
CA LYS A 329 -20.11 7.27 0.99
C LYS A 329 -21.63 7.36 0.80
N LEU A 330 -22.09 8.10 -0.21
CA LEU A 330 -23.50 8.12 -0.56
C LEU A 330 -23.81 6.81 -1.30
N SER A 331 -24.84 6.13 -0.77
CA SER A 331 -25.52 4.98 -1.37
C SER A 331 -26.31 5.37 -2.61
#